data_AF-A0A7V9RYH2-F1
#
_entry.id   AF-A0A7V9RYH2-F1
#
_cell.length_a   1.000
_cell.length_b   1.000
_cell.length_c   1.000
_cell.angle_alpha   90.00
_cell.angle_beta   90.00
_cell.angle_gamma   90.00
#
_symmetry.space_group_name_H-M   'P 1'
#
loop_
_entity.id
_entity.type
_entity.pdbx_description
1 polymer ?
#
loop_
_entity_poly.entity_id
_entity_poly.type
_entity_poly.pdbx_seq_one_letter_code
_entity_poly.pdbx_strand_id
1 'polypeptide(L)' 'TEPGVKGDTVSNVTKPATLETGAIVQVPLFVTKGERIKVDPKERRYISRA' A
#
# COMPACT_ATOMS: atom_id res chain seq x y z
N THR A 1 -36.23 8.00 1.85
CA THR A 1 -35.40 7.84 3.06
C THR A 1 -34.85 6.43 3.00
N GLU A 2 -33.58 6.14 2.78
CA GLU A 2 -32.32 6.88 2.87
C GLU A 2 -31.35 6.18 1.88
N PRO A 3 -30.77 6.88 0.90
CA PRO A 3 -29.75 6.30 0.03
C PRO A 3 -28.41 6.47 0.74
N GLY A 4 -27.80 5.38 1.20
CA GLY A 4 -26.65 5.50 2.09
C GLY A 4 -25.73 4.30 2.10
N VAL A 5 -25.45 3.69 0.95
CA VAL A 5 -24.30 2.76 0.82
C VAL A 5 -23.02 3.62 0.79
N LYS A 6 -22.73 4.23 1.93
CA LYS A 6 -21.49 4.94 2.19
C LYS A 6 -20.39 3.88 2.32
N GLY A 7 -19.57 3.75 1.29
CA GLY A 7 -18.13 3.64 1.53
C GLY A 7 -17.43 2.31 1.29
N ASP A 8 -17.97 1.38 0.49
CA ASP A 8 -17.22 0.17 0.12
C ASP A 8 -16.21 0.35 -1.04
N THR A 9 -15.88 1.59 -1.40
CA THR A 9 -14.76 1.86 -2.31
C THR A 9 -13.50 2.20 -1.54
N VAL A 10 -13.12 1.38 -0.56
CA VAL A 10 -11.68 1.18 -0.32
C VAL A 10 -11.24 0.24 -1.43
N SER A 11 -11.14 0.77 -2.65
CA SER A 11 -10.39 0.12 -3.70
C SER A 11 -8.98 0.03 -3.14
N ASN A 12 -8.64 -1.13 -2.60
CA ASN A 12 -7.35 -1.46 -2.01
C ASN A 12 -6.34 -1.62 -3.16
N VAL A 13 -6.23 -0.56 -3.97
CA VAL A 13 -5.39 -0.51 -5.15
C VAL A 13 -3.98 -0.34 -4.63
N THR A 14 -3.18 -1.37 -4.83
CA THR A 14 -1.76 -1.34 -4.58
C THR A 14 -1.05 -0.96 -5.88
N LYS A 15 -0.01 -0.16 -5.76
CA LYS A 15 0.94 0.10 -6.84
C LYS A 15 2.23 -0.69 -6.59
N PRO A 16 2.89 -1.21 -7.63
CA PRO A 16 4.25 -1.72 -7.48
C PRO A 16 5.17 -0.55 -7.15
N ALA A 17 5.85 -0.62 -6.01
CA ALA A 17 6.94 0.29 -5.66
C ALA A 17 8.26 -0.47 -5.65
N THR A 18 9.28 0.16 -6.24
CA THR A 18 10.66 -0.31 -6.18
C THR A 18 11.31 0.26 -4.93
N LEU A 19 11.79 -0.62 -4.07
CA LEU A 19 12.56 -0.26 -2.88
C LEU A 19 13.99 0.14 -3.28
N GLU A 20 14.68 0.84 -2.38
CA GLU A 20 16.10 1.19 -2.54
C GLU A 20 17.01 -0.04 -2.71
N THR A 21 16.58 -1.20 -2.22
CA THR A 21 17.25 -2.49 -2.37
C THR A 21 17.03 -3.15 -3.73
N GLY A 22 16.21 -2.56 -4.61
CA GLY A 22 15.85 -3.12 -5.92
C GLY A 22 14.69 -4.11 -5.90
N ALA A 23 14.13 -4.43 -4.73
CA ALA A 23 12.96 -5.30 -4.61
C ALA A 23 11.68 -4.57 -5.03
N ILE A 24 10.81 -5.24 -5.80
CA ILE A 24 9.50 -4.73 -6.21
C ILE A 24 8.44 -5.25 -5.24
N VAL A 25 7.67 -4.34 -4.68
CA VAL A 25 6.82 -4.57 -3.51
C VAL A 25 5.48 -3.88 -3.75
N GLN A 26 4.36 -4.55 -3.43
CA GLN A 26 3.03 -3.97 -3.59
C GLN A 26 2.74 -3.04 -2.42
N VAL A 27 2.66 -1.73 -2.66
CA VAL A 27 2.37 -0.73 -1.63
C VAL A 27 1.03 -0.05 -1.92
N PRO A 28 0.28 0.35 -0.90
CA PRO A 28 -0.93 1.13 -1.11
C PRO A 28 -0.67 2.44 -1.87
N LEU A 29 -1.64 2.90 -2.65
CA LEU A 29 -1.52 4.14 -3.45
C LEU A 29 -1.08 5.37 -2.65
N PHE A 30 -1.47 5.44 -1.38
CA PHE A 30 -1.16 6.56 -0.48
C PHE A 30 0.32 6.64 -0.06
N VAL A 31 1.11 5.58 -0.26
CA VAL A 31 2.54 5.57 0.09
C VAL A 31 3.31 6.46 -0.89
N THR A 32 4.09 7.39 -0.36
CA THR A 32 4.89 8.34 -1.16
C THR A 32 6.37 7.99 -1.19
N LYS A 33 7.09 8.44 -2.23
CA LYS A 33 8.53 8.18 -2.38
C LYS A 33 9.29 9.01 -1.33
N GLY A 34 10.07 8.35 -0.48
CA GLY A 34 10.76 8.96 0.66
C GLY A 34 10.10 8.68 2.02
N GLU A 35 8.93 8.05 2.03
CA GLU A 35 8.26 7.60 3.24
C GLU A 35 8.86 6.25 3.70
N ARG A 36 9.06 6.10 5.02
CA ARG A 36 9.56 4.84 5.59
C ARG A 36 8.41 3.86 5.74
N ILE A 37 8.50 2.78 4.97
CA ILE A 37 7.55 1.68 5.04
C ILE A 37 8.23 0.43 5.58
N LYS A 38 7.50 -0.32 6.41
CA LYS A 38 7.95 -1.62 6.89
C LYS A 38 7.49 -2.68 5.91
N VAL A 39 8.45 -3.41 5.36
CA VAL A 39 8.25 -4.44 4.34
C VAL A 39 8.88 -5.73 4.81
N ASP A 40 8.24 -6.86 4.51
CA ASP A 40 8.82 -8.18 4.72
C ASP A 40 9.76 -8.51 3.55
N PRO A 41 11.07 -8.71 3.77
CA PRO A 41 11.99 -9.04 2.68
C PRO A 41 11.86 -10.48 2.17
N LYS A 42 11.29 -11.41 2.96
CA LYS A 42 11.04 -12.80 2.52
C LYS A 42 9.81 -12.88 1.65
N GLU A 43 8.72 -12.21 2.05
CA GLU A 43 7.45 -12.24 1.32
C GLU A 43 7.29 -11.09 0.32
N ARG A 44 8.19 -10.10 0.33
CA ARG A 44 8.10 -8.87 -0.48
C ARG A 44 6.75 -8.19 -0.32
N ARG A 45 6.26 -8.15 0.92
CA ARG A 45 4.93 -7.62 1.25
C ARG A 45 5.05 -6.40 2.13
N TYR A 46 4.23 -5.40 1.84
CA TYR A 46 4.04 -4.25 2.72
C TYR A 46 3.34 -4.68 4.01
N ILE A 47 3.96 -4.38 5.17
CA ILE A 47 3.43 -4.73 6.49
C ILE A 47 2.69 -3.52 7.07
N SER A 48 3.38 -2.39 7.21
CA SER A 48 2.80 -1.18 7.83
C SER A 48 3.63 0.06 7.53
N ARG A 49 3.01 1.23 7.69
CA ARG A 49 3.75 2.50 7.84
C ARG A 49 4.38 2.53 9.23
N ALA A 50 5.63 3.00 9.33
CA ALA A 50 6.32 3.18 10.60
C ALA A 50 6.09 4.60 11.13
#